data_AF-A0A6G0R7E7-F1
#
_entry.id   AF-A0A6G0R7E7-F1
#
_cell.length_a   1.000
_cell.length_b   1.000
_cell.length_c   1.000
_cell.angle_alpha   90.00
_cell.angle_beta   90.00
_cell.angle_gamma   90.00
#
_symmetry.space_group_name_H-M   'P 1'
#
loop_
_entity.id
_entity.type
_entity.pdbx_description
1 polymer ?
#
loop_
_entity_poly.entity_id
_entity_poly.type
_entity_poly.pdbx_seq_one_letter_code
_entity_poly.pdbx_strand_id
1 'polypeptide(L)'
;MWRTWLIAHVQGLQVTAAVLKPVQPKPLRLKVHPFEGKEGENLHFWVRDVELTMDAALVSDERLRVAFALSNLSGRAKSWEYTREATTPGCFASWSQLCEQLRAAFLPANYEHRQRSRFLACKQGRRELHEYIQEMRVLTASLVGTPPYLNTSR
;
A
#
# COMPACT_ATOMS: atom_id res chain seq x y z
N MET A 1 -38.02 -26.81 59.76
CA MET A 1 -38.05 -25.44 59.22
C MET A 1 -36.62 -24.91 59.09
N TRP A 2 -35.81 -25.50 58.20
CA TRP A 2 -34.36 -25.18 58.03
C TRP A 2 -33.87 -25.47 56.60
N ARG A 3 -34.60 -25.04 55.57
CA ARG A 3 -34.21 -25.26 54.15
C ARG A 3 -34.35 -23.99 53.30
N THR A 4 -33.87 -22.86 53.80
CA THR A 4 -33.91 -21.59 53.06
C THR A 4 -32.65 -20.73 53.17
N TRP A 5 -31.57 -21.22 53.78
CA TRP A 5 -30.35 -20.40 54.00
C TRP A 5 -29.20 -20.64 53.01
N LEU A 6 -29.39 -21.41 51.94
CA LEU A 6 -28.32 -21.75 50.98
C LEU A 6 -28.43 -21.08 49.61
N ILE A 7 -29.31 -20.09 49.42
CA ILE A 7 -29.44 -19.32 48.16
C ILE A 7 -29.17 -17.82 48.39
N ALA A 8 -28.27 -17.48 49.32
CA ALA A 8 -27.91 -16.08 49.59
C ALA A 8 -26.47 -15.73 49.16
N HIS A 9 -25.75 -16.61 48.45
CA HIS A 9 -24.31 -16.41 48.21
C HIS A 9 -23.85 -16.51 46.75
N VAL A 10 -24.75 -16.33 45.77
CA VAL A 10 -24.37 -16.30 44.35
C VAL A 10 -25.10 -15.19 43.58
N GLN A 11 -25.20 -13.99 44.16
CA GLN A 11 -25.72 -12.80 43.44
C GLN A 11 -24.84 -11.56 43.61
N GLY A 12 -23.53 -11.74 43.69
CA GLY A 12 -22.59 -10.65 43.95
C GLY A 12 -21.36 -10.58 43.05
N LEU A 13 -21.29 -11.34 41.95
CA LEU A 13 -20.18 -11.23 41.00
C LEU A 13 -20.65 -10.58 39.69
N GLN A 14 -20.95 -9.29 39.76
CA GLN A 14 -20.82 -8.41 38.61
C GLN A 14 -19.32 -8.36 38.28
N VAL A 15 -18.88 -9.20 37.36
CA VAL A 15 -17.58 -9.05 36.72
C VAL A 15 -17.66 -7.74 35.93
N THR A 16 -17.17 -6.65 36.52
CA THR A 16 -16.84 -5.47 35.75
C THR A 16 -15.66 -5.87 34.88
N ALA A 17 -15.96 -6.30 33.65
CA ALA A 17 -14.94 -6.35 32.63
C ALA A 17 -14.41 -4.93 32.52
N ALA A 18 -13.20 -4.69 33.03
CA ALA A 18 -12.50 -3.45 32.76
C ALA A 18 -12.48 -3.31 31.24
N VAL A 19 -13.23 -2.35 30.71
CA VAL A 19 -13.18 -2.01 29.30
C VAL A 19 -11.74 -1.59 29.05
N LEU A 20 -10.94 -2.51 28.49
CA LEU A 20 -9.58 -2.23 28.10
C LEU A 20 -9.69 -1.05 27.13
N LYS A 21 -9.17 0.11 27.54
CA LYS A 21 -9.09 1.27 26.65
C LYS A 21 -8.42 0.80 25.36
N PRO A 22 -9.03 1.01 24.18
CA PRO A 22 -8.39 0.65 22.93
C PRO A 22 -7.02 1.33 22.91
N VAL A 23 -5.95 0.53 22.82
CA VAL A 23 -4.62 1.06 22.60
C VAL A 23 -4.66 1.71 21.23
N GLN A 24 -4.65 3.04 21.18
CA GLN A 24 -4.58 3.72 19.89
C GLN A 24 -3.20 3.45 19.28
N PRO A 25 -3.14 2.88 18.06
CA PRO A 25 -1.88 2.61 17.41
C PRO A 25 -1.13 3.92 17.16
N LYS A 26 0.18 3.92 17.42
CA LYS A 26 1.04 5.08 17.20
C LYS A 26 1.52 5.09 15.74
N PRO A 27 1.36 6.21 15.00
CA PRO A 27 1.90 6.33 13.65
C PRO A 27 3.42 6.11 13.61
N LEU A 28 3.87 5.31 12.65
CA LEU A 28 5.28 5.13 12.33
C LEU A 28 5.70 6.12 11.24
N ARG A 29 6.92 6.64 11.35
CA ARG A 29 7.53 7.50 10.32
C ARG A 29 8.51 6.68 9.50
N LEU A 30 8.03 6.12 8.40
CA LEU A 30 8.89 5.40 7.44
C LEU A 30 9.34 6.36 6.33
N LYS A 31 10.51 6.09 5.77
CA LYS A 31 11.06 6.86 4.65
C LYS A 31 10.75 6.10 3.35
N VAL A 32 10.12 6.79 2.41
CA VAL A 32 9.93 6.30 1.04
C VAL A 32 11.08 6.79 0.17
N HIS A 33 11.55 5.95 -0.74
CA HIS A 33 12.48 6.39 -1.78
C HIS A 33 11.74 7.25 -2.82
N PRO A 34 12.20 8.48 -3.12
CA PRO A 34 11.49 9.33 -4.06
C PRO A 34 11.41 8.70 -5.45
N PHE A 35 10.25 8.84 -6.12
CA PHE A 35 10.10 8.42 -7.51
C PHE A 35 10.60 9.51 -8.44
N GLU A 36 11.57 9.19 -9.29
CA GLU A 36 12.18 10.16 -10.21
C GLU A 36 11.49 10.20 -11.58
N GLY A 37 10.80 9.12 -11.97
CA GLY A 37 10.23 8.95 -13.30
C GLY A 37 11.28 8.60 -14.35
N LYS A 38 12.36 7.91 -13.95
CA LYS A 38 13.43 7.47 -14.84
C LYS A 38 13.04 6.20 -15.61
N GLU A 39 13.66 6.00 -16.77
CA GLU A 39 13.50 4.73 -17.50
C GLU A 39 14.06 3.57 -16.67
N GLY A 40 13.30 2.48 -16.58
CA GLY A 40 13.66 1.31 -15.77
C GLY A 40 13.28 1.40 -14.30
N GLU A 41 12.86 2.57 -13.80
CA GLU A 41 12.32 2.72 -12.45
C GLU A 41 10.96 2.03 -12.35
N ASN A 42 10.73 1.25 -11.29
CA ASN A 42 9.52 0.46 -11.14
C ASN A 42 8.43 1.24 -10.40
N LEU A 43 7.52 1.87 -11.15
CA LEU A 43 6.39 2.61 -10.58
C LEU A 43 5.51 1.76 -9.64
N HIS A 44 5.29 0.48 -9.94
CA HIS A 44 4.44 -0.38 -9.12
C HIS A 44 5.04 -0.66 -7.74
N PHE A 45 6.35 -0.85 -7.67
CA PHE A 45 7.06 -1.00 -6.40
C PHE A 45 7.02 0.30 -5.59
N TRP A 46 7.20 1.45 -6.25
CA TRP A 46 7.11 2.73 -5.56
C TRP A 46 5.70 2.99 -5.01
N VAL A 47 4.66 2.78 -5.82
CA VAL A 47 3.25 2.88 -5.40
C VAL A 47 3.00 2.01 -4.17
N ARG A 48 3.55 0.78 -4.17
CA ARG A 48 3.38 -0.13 -3.04
C ARG A 48 4.10 0.32 -1.77
N ASP A 49 5.31 0.85 -1.90
CA ASP A 49 6.10 1.36 -0.77
C ASP A 49 5.44 2.60 -0.13
N VAL A 50 4.85 3.44 -0.97
CA VAL A 50 4.02 4.58 -0.55
C VAL A 50 2.79 4.11 0.21
N GLU A 51 2.02 3.14 -0.32
CA GLU A 51 0.84 2.57 0.37
C GLU A 51 1.21 2.01 1.74
N LEU A 52 2.27 1.20 1.82
CA LEU A 52 2.73 0.62 3.07
C LEU A 52 3.12 1.70 4.08
N THR A 53 3.74 2.78 3.62
CA THR A 53 4.12 3.90 4.48
C THR A 53 2.89 4.69 4.95
N MET A 54 1.91 4.91 4.08
CA MET A 54 0.64 5.55 4.46
C MET A 54 -0.09 4.73 5.53
N ASP A 55 -0.15 3.41 5.35
CA ASP A 55 -0.78 2.50 6.31
C ASP A 55 -0.05 2.53 7.66
N ALA A 56 1.29 2.47 7.64
CA ALA A 56 2.11 2.55 8.85
C ALA A 56 2.01 3.93 9.55
N ALA A 57 1.81 4.99 8.79
CA ALA A 57 1.61 6.35 9.28
C ALA A 57 0.14 6.65 9.65
N LEU A 58 -0.77 5.68 9.48
CA LEU A 58 -2.21 5.82 9.73
C LEU A 58 -2.86 6.97 8.93
N VAL A 59 -2.42 7.15 7.67
CA VAL A 59 -2.95 8.19 6.77
C VAL A 59 -4.18 7.64 6.02
N SER A 60 -5.36 8.02 6.49
CA SER A 60 -6.64 7.60 5.89
C SER A 60 -7.31 8.67 5.02
N ASP A 61 -7.05 9.95 5.28
CA ASP A 61 -7.62 11.05 4.49
C ASP A 61 -7.01 11.11 3.08
N GLU A 62 -7.86 11.13 2.06
CA GLU A 62 -7.42 11.09 0.65
C GLU A 62 -6.53 12.29 0.28
N ARG A 63 -6.82 13.48 0.80
CA ARG A 63 -5.99 14.67 0.50
C ARG A 63 -4.61 14.54 1.13
N LEU A 64 -4.53 14.00 2.35
CA LEU A 64 -3.26 13.69 3.00
C LEU A 64 -2.49 12.58 2.27
N ARG A 65 -3.18 11.54 1.77
CA ARG A 65 -2.56 10.49 0.94
C ARG A 65 -1.96 11.11 -0.34
N VAL A 66 -2.73 11.90 -1.07
CA VAL A 66 -2.24 12.59 -2.28
C VAL A 66 -1.05 13.49 -1.94
N ALA A 67 -1.17 14.37 -0.95
CA ALA A 67 -0.09 15.28 -0.56
C ALA A 67 1.20 14.53 -0.16
N PHE A 68 1.04 13.45 0.61
CA PHE A 68 2.16 12.58 0.98
C PHE A 68 2.84 11.98 -0.25
N ALA A 69 2.08 11.40 -1.18
CA ALA A 69 2.63 10.83 -2.39
C ALA A 69 3.34 11.86 -3.28
N LEU A 70 2.73 13.03 -3.48
CA LEU A 70 3.30 14.13 -4.27
C LEU A 70 4.59 14.69 -3.65
N SER A 71 4.72 14.64 -2.31
CA SER A 71 5.96 15.02 -1.61
C SER A 71 7.11 14.03 -1.84
N ASN A 72 6.78 12.79 -2.22
CA ASN A 72 7.74 11.72 -2.53
C ASN A 72 8.02 11.60 -4.04
N LEU A 73 7.60 12.57 -4.85
CA LEU A 73 8.03 12.70 -6.24
C LEU A 73 9.30 13.56 -6.32
N SER A 74 10.16 13.24 -7.26
CA SER A 74 11.39 13.98 -7.55
C SER A 74 11.71 13.95 -9.04
N GLY A 75 12.76 14.64 -9.47
CA GLY A 75 13.22 14.60 -10.86
C GLY A 75 12.12 14.90 -11.89
N ARG A 76 12.01 14.02 -12.90
CA ARG A 76 11.04 14.14 -13.99
C ARG A 76 9.60 14.01 -13.49
N ALA A 77 9.36 13.13 -12.51
CA ALA A 77 8.04 12.96 -11.91
C ALA A 77 7.54 14.24 -11.23
N LYS A 78 8.44 14.96 -10.55
CA LYS A 78 8.08 16.23 -9.91
C LYS A 78 7.81 17.34 -10.93
N SER A 79 8.62 17.46 -11.98
CA SER A 79 8.37 18.41 -13.08
C SER A 79 7.04 18.14 -13.80
N TRP A 80 6.71 16.86 -14.01
CA TRP A 80 5.43 16.44 -14.58
C TRP A 80 4.26 16.85 -13.68
N GLU A 81 4.34 16.61 -12.38
CA GLU A 81 3.30 16.99 -11.43
C GLU A 81 3.03 18.50 -11.46
N TYR A 82 4.05 19.34 -11.39
CA TYR A 82 3.88 20.80 -11.49
C TYR A 82 3.17 21.23 -12.78
N THR A 83 3.56 20.62 -13.90
CA THR A 83 2.94 20.92 -15.20
C THR A 83 1.47 20.50 -15.21
N ARG A 84 1.16 19.35 -14.60
CA ARG A 84 -0.20 18.83 -14.53
C ARG A 84 -1.11 19.72 -13.68
N GLU A 85 -0.66 20.09 -12.49
CA GLU A 85 -1.41 20.96 -11.58
C GLU A 85 -1.63 22.35 -12.18
N ALA A 86 -0.64 22.90 -12.88
CA ALA A 86 -0.78 24.19 -13.57
C ALA A 86 -1.80 24.16 -14.72
N THR A 87 -1.91 23.02 -15.42
CA THR A 87 -2.84 22.87 -16.55
C THR A 87 -4.25 22.50 -16.07
N THR A 88 -4.35 21.75 -14.99
CA THR A 88 -5.63 21.24 -14.46
C THR A 88 -5.55 21.25 -12.94
N PRO A 89 -5.87 22.39 -12.30
CA PRO A 89 -5.85 22.49 -10.84
C PRO A 89 -6.79 21.47 -10.20
N GLY A 90 -6.34 20.82 -9.13
CA GLY A 90 -7.10 19.77 -8.46
C GLY A 90 -7.21 18.46 -9.24
N CYS A 91 -6.32 18.22 -10.22
CA CYS A 91 -6.33 16.98 -11.00
C CYS A 91 -6.02 15.72 -10.17
N PHE A 92 -5.55 15.86 -8.93
CA PHE A 92 -5.28 14.75 -8.02
C PHE A 92 -6.32 14.70 -6.89
N ALA A 93 -7.54 14.25 -7.18
CA ALA A 93 -8.62 14.21 -6.19
C ALA A 93 -8.51 13.01 -5.21
N SER A 94 -7.83 11.94 -5.61
CA SER A 94 -7.67 10.72 -4.81
C SER A 94 -6.35 10.00 -5.12
N TRP A 95 -5.96 9.08 -4.23
CA TRP A 95 -4.82 8.18 -4.43
C TRP A 95 -4.96 7.35 -5.72
N SER A 96 -6.15 6.84 -6.00
CA SER A 96 -6.42 6.05 -7.21
C SER A 96 -6.22 6.88 -8.48
N GLN A 97 -6.73 8.11 -8.50
CA GLN A 97 -6.61 9.01 -9.64
C GLN A 97 -5.15 9.44 -9.87
N LEU A 98 -4.39 9.67 -8.80
CA LEU A 98 -2.95 9.93 -8.90
C LEU A 98 -2.20 8.72 -9.48
N CYS A 99 -2.49 7.51 -9.00
CA CYS A 99 -1.89 6.28 -9.52
C CYS A 99 -2.17 6.08 -11.02
N GLU A 100 -3.41 6.31 -11.45
CA GLU A 100 -3.80 6.21 -12.87
C GLU A 100 -3.03 7.21 -13.73
N GLN A 101 -2.93 8.46 -13.29
CA GLN A 101 -2.19 9.49 -14.02
C GLN A 101 -0.68 9.21 -14.08
N LEU A 102 -0.09 8.73 -12.99
CA LEU A 102 1.32 8.30 -12.97
C LEU A 102 1.55 7.14 -13.95
N ARG A 103 0.66 6.15 -13.97
CA ARG A 103 0.75 5.03 -14.95
C ARG A 103 0.67 5.56 -16.38
N ALA A 104 -0.29 6.44 -16.68
CA ALA A 104 -0.44 7.01 -18.01
C ALA A 104 0.77 7.87 -18.44
N ALA A 105 1.43 8.53 -17.50
CA ALA A 105 2.56 9.41 -17.79
C ALA A 105 3.90 8.67 -17.91
N PHE A 106 4.12 7.61 -17.12
CA PHE A 106 5.44 6.97 -16.97
C PHE A 106 5.52 5.55 -17.51
N LEU A 107 4.39 4.90 -17.82
CA LEU A 107 4.38 3.57 -18.43
C LEU A 107 4.04 3.64 -19.92
N PRO A 108 4.70 2.84 -20.77
CA PRO A 108 4.35 2.76 -22.19
C PRO A 108 2.95 2.12 -22.38
N ALA A 109 2.25 2.48 -23.46
CA ALA A 109 0.89 2.02 -23.73
C ALA A 109 0.74 0.48 -23.78
N ASN A 110 1.80 -0.23 -24.17
CA ASN A 110 1.82 -1.70 -24.23
C ASN A 110 2.47 -2.33 -22.98
N TYR A 111 2.63 -1.60 -21.88
CA TYR A 111 3.33 -2.06 -20.68
C TYR A 111 2.76 -3.37 -20.14
N GLU A 112 1.45 -3.43 -19.91
CA GLU A 112 0.82 -4.65 -19.37
C GLU A 112 1.03 -5.86 -20.26
N HIS A 113 0.84 -5.68 -21.57
CA HIS A 113 1.08 -6.75 -22.55
C HIS A 113 2.53 -7.23 -22.49
N ARG A 114 3.49 -6.29 -22.43
CA ARG A 114 4.92 -6.61 -22.32
C ARG A 114 5.23 -7.37 -21.04
N GLN A 115 4.67 -6.96 -19.89
CA GLN A 115 4.92 -7.66 -18.62
C GLN A 115 4.25 -9.04 -18.60
N ARG A 116 3.05 -9.21 -19.17
CA ARG A 116 2.40 -10.53 -19.33
C ARG A 116 3.24 -11.47 -20.17
N SER A 117 3.72 -11.01 -21.33
CA SER A 117 4.58 -11.81 -22.20
C SER A 117 5.89 -12.19 -21.50
N ARG A 118 6.52 -11.25 -20.77
CA ARG A 118 7.73 -11.54 -19.97
C ARG A 118 7.48 -12.54 -18.86
N PHE A 119 6.37 -12.42 -18.14
CA PHE A 119 5.97 -13.36 -17.09
C PHE A 119 5.80 -14.78 -17.63
N LEU A 120 5.07 -14.94 -18.74
CA LEU A 120 4.86 -16.25 -19.37
C LEU A 120 6.16 -16.85 -19.93
N ALA A 121 7.09 -16.01 -20.38
CA ALA A 121 8.40 -16.43 -20.86
C ALA A 121 9.40 -16.70 -19.72
N CYS A 122 9.15 -16.24 -18.50
CA CYS A 122 10.10 -16.33 -17.40
C CYS A 122 10.24 -17.78 -16.92
N LYS A 123 11.45 -18.34 -17.08
CA LYS A 123 11.82 -19.69 -16.64
C LYS A 123 13.14 -19.63 -15.89
N GLN A 124 13.31 -20.41 -14.82
CA GLN A 124 14.55 -20.41 -14.04
C GLN A 124 15.78 -20.70 -14.93
N GLY A 125 15.73 -21.76 -15.74
CA GLY A 125 16.83 -22.13 -16.65
C GLY A 125 18.10 -22.47 -15.87
N ARG A 126 19.22 -21.86 -16.25
CA ARG A 126 20.53 -22.00 -15.57
C ARG A 126 20.83 -20.87 -14.56
N ARG A 127 19.84 -20.01 -14.29
CA ARG A 127 20.02 -18.86 -13.38
C ARG A 127 20.04 -19.30 -11.93
N GLU A 128 20.74 -18.53 -11.11
CA GLU A 128 20.68 -18.68 -9.67
C GLU A 128 19.25 -18.48 -9.17
N LEU A 129 18.87 -19.23 -8.14
CA LEU A 129 17.50 -19.23 -7.63
C LEU A 129 17.06 -17.83 -7.19
N HIS A 130 17.96 -17.06 -6.57
CA HIS A 130 17.65 -15.71 -6.10
C HIS A 130 17.37 -14.74 -7.25
N GLU A 131 18.09 -14.83 -8.38
CA GLU A 131 17.87 -13.98 -9.55
C GLU A 131 16.51 -14.26 -10.18
N TYR A 132 16.18 -15.54 -10.33
CA TYR A 132 14.88 -15.97 -10.85
C TYR A 132 13.72 -15.50 -9.95
N ILE A 133 13.86 -15.68 -8.64
CA ILE A 133 12.85 -15.22 -7.66
C ILE A 133 12.69 -13.69 -7.75
N GLN A 134 13.78 -12.95 -7.85
CA GLN A 134 13.72 -11.49 -7.91
C GLN A 134 13.01 -11.01 -9.18
N GLU A 135 13.30 -11.59 -10.34
CA GLU A 135 12.56 -11.25 -11.57
C GLU A 135 11.08 -11.65 -11.48
N MET A 136 10.75 -12.81 -10.92
CA MET A 136 9.35 -13.20 -10.75
C MET A 136 8.58 -12.28 -9.81
N ARG A 137 9.20 -11.75 -8.75
CA ARG A 137 8.59 -10.75 -7.86
C ARG A 137 8.27 -9.46 -8.61
N VAL A 138 9.22 -8.97 -9.41
CA VAL A 138 9.05 -7.77 -10.25
C VAL A 138 7.90 -7.95 -11.25
N LEU A 139 7.87 -9.09 -11.95
CA LEU A 139 6.85 -9.37 -12.95
C LEU A 139 5.46 -9.54 -12.31
N THR A 140 5.37 -10.20 -11.16
CA THR A 140 4.10 -10.38 -10.44
C THR A 140 3.52 -9.05 -9.97
N ALA A 141 4.34 -8.18 -9.36
CA ALA A 141 3.90 -6.86 -8.90
C ALA A 141 3.52 -5.91 -10.05
N SER A 142 4.01 -6.15 -11.25
CA SER A 142 3.63 -5.39 -12.44
C SER A 142 2.31 -5.84 -13.06
N LEU A 143 1.85 -7.07 -12.74
CA LEU A 143 0.63 -7.68 -13.29
C LEU A 143 -0.56 -7.52 -12.37
N VAL A 144 -0.34 -7.72 -11.08
CA VAL A 144 -1.33 -7.50 -10.05
C VAL A 144 -1.06 -6.08 -9.58
N GLY A 145 -1.97 -5.15 -9.81
CA GLY A 145 -1.84 -3.76 -9.30
C GLY A 145 -1.65 -3.67 -7.77
N THR A 146 -1.63 -4.81 -7.07
CA THR A 146 -1.32 -5.03 -5.66
C THR A 146 -0.67 -6.43 -5.51
N PRO A 147 0.45 -6.60 -4.79
CA PRO A 147 1.09 -7.91 -4.67
C PRO A 147 0.26 -8.94 -3.86
N PRO A 148 0.31 -10.24 -4.21
CA PRO A 148 -0.57 -11.29 -3.64
C PRO A 148 -0.29 -11.73 -2.19
N TYR A 149 0.59 -11.07 -1.44
CA TYR A 149 1.02 -11.56 -0.12
C TYR A 149 0.21 -11.04 1.09
N LEU A 150 -0.91 -10.35 0.89
CA LEU A 150 -1.78 -9.91 2.00
C LEU A 150 -3.26 -10.26 1.76
N ASN A 151 -3.54 -11.55 1.59
CA ASN A 151 -4.86 -12.08 1.97
C ASN A 151 -4.70 -13.00 3.18
N THR A 152 -4.39 -12.40 4.32
CA THR A 152 -4.54 -13.04 5.63
C THR A 152 -5.24 -12.07 6.55
N SER A 153 -6.54 -11.93 6.34
CA SER A 153 -7.47 -11.50 7.39
C SER A 153 -8.76 -12.26 7.14
N ARG A 154 -8.90 -13.33 7.93
CA ARG A 154 -10.14 -14.07 8.16
C ARG A 154 -10.90 -13.37 9.27
#